data_AF-A0A7C2EV46-F1
#
_entry.id   AF-A0A7C2EV46-F1
#
_cell.length_a   1.000
_cell.length_b   1.000
_cell.length_c   1.000
_cell.angle_alpha   90.00
_cell.angle_beta   90.00
_cell.angle_gamma   90.00
#
_symmetry.space_group_name_H-M   'P 1'
#
loop_
_entity.id
_entity.type
_entity.pdbx_description
1 polymer ?
#
loop_
_entity_poly.entity_id
_entity_poly.type
_entity_poly.pdbx_seq_one_letter_code
_entity_poly.pdbx_strand_id
1 'polypeptide(L)'
;MFCRLKSAGRWSWLVLWVIVAVASAQSWSLRVRGTVLEIFYGAGGSTPQYAALHLDSSYFRMNYGPNSSWGTSVILMPTFWSGGRYYQGAPVSWSYRIEGSDLVLLLSGRIASLQVSLQVRLLPPRPDELLACVSASVDGSVPIDNRLGEAFKPVMLSSMRVSNTLWDAQSAYAECNNYAIPSTGWMIYPATSGRLFGLLGGSSAWQPNTPTIEVLLPQPLQITGWVTYSTNPNDDNVGFWAASSQLMRAWSYVLRAAPDRTYRLSGYITLEQYRGNVIGQPIMVELRPPGDLTPLHSETVLLQLNGYYTLYQVAPGSYDVAFQGTRWLRKIVRSVAVNGCVSGMNASLVNGDVNHDNRIDDADLLTVLFAFGRTGSALLEDLNGDGQVDDADLLIVLFNFGREGES
;
A
#
# COMPACT_ATOMS: atom_id res chain seq x y z
N MET A 1 -43.68 53.37 13.38
CA MET A 1 -44.68 53.80 14.39
C MET A 1 -43.91 54.24 15.65
N PHE A 2 -44.32 55.29 16.37
CA PHE A 2 -43.47 55.99 17.36
C PHE A 2 -43.78 55.64 18.82
N CYS A 3 -42.75 55.25 19.60
CA CYS A 3 -42.53 55.51 21.04
C CYS A 3 -41.29 54.73 21.54
N ARG A 4 -40.42 55.22 22.45
CA ARG A 4 -40.16 56.58 22.96
C ARG A 4 -38.72 56.60 23.56
N LEU A 5 -38.14 57.78 23.78
CA LEU A 5 -36.87 57.99 24.52
C LEU A 5 -37.06 57.67 26.03
N LYS A 6 -36.06 57.48 26.92
CA LYS A 6 -34.59 57.73 27.03
C LYS A 6 -34.05 56.73 28.12
N SER A 7 -32.81 56.65 28.63
CA SER A 7 -31.52 57.40 28.51
C SER A 7 -30.34 56.57 29.07
N ALA A 8 -29.14 56.77 28.49
CA ALA A 8 -27.77 56.60 29.04
C ALA A 8 -27.46 55.69 30.26
N GLY A 9 -26.60 54.69 30.05
CA GLY A 9 -25.81 53.98 31.07
C GLY A 9 -24.47 53.49 30.48
N ARG A 10 -23.38 53.50 31.25
CA ARG A 10 -22.03 53.14 30.76
C ARG A 10 -21.95 51.67 30.35
N TRP A 11 -21.53 51.39 29.12
CA TRP A 11 -21.05 50.06 28.71
C TRP A 11 -19.56 49.94 29.00
N SER A 12 -19.18 48.97 29.83
CA SER A 12 -17.78 48.60 30.05
C SER A 12 -17.36 47.60 28.99
N TRP A 13 -16.43 47.99 28.12
CA TRP A 13 -15.88 47.09 27.11
C TRP A 13 -14.84 46.16 27.74
N LEU A 14 -15.29 45.02 28.26
CA LEU A 14 -14.38 43.89 28.46
C LEU A 14 -13.93 43.41 27.08
N VAL A 15 -12.73 43.82 26.67
CA VAL A 15 -12.02 43.23 25.53
C VAL A 15 -11.60 41.82 25.95
N LEU A 16 -12.46 40.84 25.67
CA LEU A 16 -12.15 39.44 25.88
C LEU A 16 -11.09 39.04 24.85
N TRP A 17 -9.82 39.00 25.26
CA TRP A 17 -8.74 38.47 24.44
C TRP A 17 -8.92 36.96 24.27
N VAL A 18 -9.69 36.58 23.26
CA VAL A 18 -9.74 35.20 22.79
C VAL A 18 -8.39 34.90 22.15
N ILE A 19 -7.47 34.37 22.98
CA ILE A 19 -6.24 33.77 22.49
C ILE A 19 -6.65 32.51 21.75
N VAL A 20 -6.86 32.64 20.44
CA VAL A 20 -6.93 31.50 19.54
C VAL A 20 -5.54 30.87 19.55
N ALA A 21 -5.37 29.84 20.37
CA ALA A 21 -4.19 29.01 20.37
C ALA A 21 -4.17 28.24 19.04
N VAL A 22 -3.53 28.84 18.02
CA VAL A 22 -3.32 28.20 16.73
C VAL A 22 -2.48 26.96 16.97
N ALA A 23 -3.13 25.78 16.91
CA ALA A 23 -2.44 24.51 17.01
C ALA A 23 -1.36 24.46 15.92
N SER A 24 -0.11 24.28 16.34
CA SER A 24 1.01 24.17 15.41
C SER A 24 0.76 22.99 14.48
N ALA A 25 0.70 23.25 13.18
CA ALA A 25 0.45 22.22 12.17
C ALA A 25 1.52 21.13 12.27
N GLN A 26 1.08 19.87 12.27
CA GLN A 26 1.99 18.74 12.29
C GLN A 26 2.82 18.71 11.00
N SER A 27 4.12 18.49 11.15
CA SER A 27 5.08 18.59 10.05
C SER A 27 6.25 17.64 10.24
N TRP A 28 6.95 17.37 9.15
CA TRP A 28 8.18 16.60 9.13
C TRP A 28 9.36 17.45 9.63
N SER A 29 10.23 16.83 10.42
CA SER A 29 11.53 17.39 10.79
C SER A 29 12.60 16.30 10.74
N LEU A 30 13.82 16.69 10.38
CA LEU A 30 14.93 15.77 10.12
C LEU A 30 16.17 16.23 10.89
N ARG A 31 16.94 15.30 11.44
CA ARG A 31 18.18 15.57 12.18
C ARG A 31 19.26 14.58 11.79
N VAL A 32 20.46 15.06 11.48
CA VAL A 32 21.62 14.18 11.27
C VAL A 32 22.35 13.98 12.59
N ARG A 33 22.69 12.73 12.91
CA ARG A 33 23.46 12.34 14.09
C ARG A 33 24.49 11.28 13.69
N GLY A 34 25.75 11.71 13.54
CA GLY A 34 26.79 10.86 12.95
C GLY A 34 26.44 10.51 11.51
N THR A 35 26.36 9.21 11.19
CA THR A 35 25.92 8.70 9.89
C THR A 35 24.41 8.44 9.79
N VAL A 36 23.63 8.69 10.85
CA VAL A 36 22.17 8.44 10.85
C VAL A 36 21.40 9.73 10.57
N LEU A 37 20.46 9.66 9.62
CA LEU A 37 19.40 10.64 9.40
C LEU A 37 18.16 10.20 10.18
N GLU A 38 17.91 10.85 11.32
CA GLU A 38 16.75 10.67 12.18
C GLU A 38 15.56 11.48 11.63
N ILE A 39 14.37 10.87 11.51
CA ILE A 39 13.19 11.45 10.85
C ILE A 39 11.99 11.45 11.81
N PHE A 40 11.40 12.63 12.02
CA PHE A 40 10.36 12.90 13.02
C PHE A 40 9.13 13.53 12.38
N TYR A 41 7.96 13.32 12.99
CA TYR A 41 6.71 13.96 12.58
C TYR A 41 5.88 14.40 13.79
N GLY A 42 5.28 15.58 13.71
CA GLY A 42 4.38 16.12 14.74
C GLY A 42 4.53 17.63 14.90
N ALA A 43 4.28 18.13 16.11
CA ALA A 43 4.37 19.55 16.43
C ALA A 43 5.13 19.80 17.75
N GLY A 44 5.83 20.94 17.84
CA GLY A 44 6.56 21.36 19.03
C GLY A 44 7.87 20.62 19.29
N GLY A 45 8.42 20.77 20.50
CA GLY A 45 9.77 20.31 20.86
C GLY A 45 9.91 18.84 21.29
N SER A 46 8.85 18.03 21.14
CA SER A 46 8.83 16.60 21.52
C SER A 46 8.18 15.76 20.42
N THR A 47 8.58 16.00 19.16
CA THR A 47 8.15 15.21 18.01
C THR A 47 8.69 13.77 18.09
N PRO A 48 7.84 12.74 17.97
CA PRO A 48 8.30 11.36 17.92
C PRO A 48 9.05 11.06 16.61
N GLN A 49 10.04 10.17 16.71
CA GLN A 49 10.80 9.67 15.57
C GLN A 49 10.07 8.49 14.93
N TYR A 50 9.87 8.52 13.62
CA TYR A 50 9.17 7.46 12.86
C TYR A 50 10.10 6.65 11.96
N ALA A 51 11.23 7.24 11.53
CA ALA A 51 12.19 6.55 10.68
C ALA A 51 13.65 6.93 10.99
N ALA A 52 14.58 6.09 10.56
CA ALA A 52 16.02 6.29 10.64
C ALA A 52 16.69 5.75 9.37
N LEU A 53 17.50 6.56 8.68
CA LEU A 53 18.30 6.14 7.53
C LEU A 53 19.79 6.18 7.87
N HIS A 54 20.47 5.04 7.77
CA HIS A 54 21.92 4.95 7.90
C HIS A 54 22.59 5.32 6.56
N LEU A 55 23.20 6.51 6.51
CA LEU A 55 23.76 7.11 5.29
C LEU A 55 25.05 6.44 4.80
N ASP A 56 25.66 5.59 5.62
CA ASP A 56 26.86 4.80 5.31
C ASP A 56 26.55 3.46 4.61
N SER A 57 25.30 2.99 4.69
CA SER A 57 24.92 1.62 4.36
C SER A 57 23.58 1.50 3.62
N SER A 58 22.77 2.57 3.58
CA SER A 58 21.40 2.63 3.06
C SER A 58 20.36 1.78 3.82
N TYR A 59 20.69 1.37 5.05
CA TYR A 59 19.75 0.69 5.93
C TYR A 59 18.72 1.68 6.47
N PHE A 60 17.45 1.40 6.23
CA PHE A 60 16.31 2.23 6.58
C PHE A 60 15.39 1.50 7.56
N ARG A 61 15.25 2.02 8.77
CA ARG A 61 14.34 1.49 9.80
C ARG A 61 13.10 2.39 9.88
N MET A 62 11.94 1.76 9.98
CA MET A 62 10.63 2.39 10.13
C MET A 62 9.98 1.86 11.40
N ASN A 63 9.23 2.70 12.11
CA ASN A 63 8.41 2.30 13.24
C ASN A 63 6.99 2.86 13.09
N TYR A 64 6.03 2.30 13.83
CA TYR A 64 4.60 2.68 13.71
C TYR A 64 4.13 3.74 14.71
N GLY A 65 5.05 4.38 15.44
CA GLY A 65 4.75 5.45 16.39
C GLY A 65 5.46 5.33 17.74
N PRO A 66 5.13 6.21 18.71
CA PRO A 66 5.86 6.36 19.97
C PRO A 66 5.98 5.09 20.83
N ASN A 67 5.07 4.12 20.62
CA ASN A 67 5.01 2.86 21.36
C ASN A 67 5.79 1.71 20.68
N SER A 68 6.30 1.92 19.46
CA SER A 68 7.02 0.93 18.66
C SER A 68 8.51 0.95 18.96
N SER A 69 9.17 -0.21 18.95
CA SER A 69 10.63 -0.30 18.84
C SER A 69 11.07 -0.23 17.37
N TRP A 70 12.34 -0.57 17.08
CA TRP A 70 12.95 -0.36 15.75
C TRP A 70 13.07 -1.62 14.89
N GLY A 71 13.52 -2.74 15.47
CA GLY A 71 13.70 -4.04 14.82
C GLY A 71 14.22 -4.02 13.37
N THR A 72 13.46 -4.69 12.50
CA THR A 72 13.78 -4.98 11.09
C THR A 72 14.13 -3.73 10.28
N SER A 73 15.29 -3.79 9.61
CA SER A 73 15.75 -2.80 8.64
C SER A 73 15.33 -3.18 7.22
N VAL A 74 15.03 -2.19 6.38
CA VAL A 74 14.94 -2.30 4.92
C VAL A 74 16.26 -1.84 4.30
N ILE A 75 16.87 -2.65 3.44
CA ILE A 75 18.04 -2.26 2.65
C ILE A 75 17.54 -1.59 1.37
N LEU A 76 17.74 -0.28 1.23
CA LEU A 76 17.22 0.49 0.10
C LEU A 76 18.06 0.35 -1.18
N MET A 77 19.39 0.21 -1.05
CA MET A 77 20.25 -0.06 -2.21
C MET A 77 20.07 -1.51 -2.71
N PRO A 78 20.07 -1.74 -4.03
CA PRO A 78 19.91 -3.08 -4.60
C PRO A 78 21.00 -4.01 -4.11
N THR A 79 20.63 -5.25 -3.80
CA THR A 79 21.54 -6.26 -3.25
C THR A 79 21.65 -7.43 -4.22
N PHE A 80 22.86 -7.82 -4.64
CA PHE A 80 23.05 -8.71 -5.78
C PHE A 80 24.34 -9.54 -5.73
N TRP A 81 24.36 -10.60 -6.54
CA TRP A 81 25.53 -11.44 -6.80
C TRP A 81 26.14 -11.12 -8.17
N SER A 82 27.46 -10.89 -8.21
CA SER A 82 28.22 -10.53 -9.40
C SER A 82 29.63 -11.14 -9.34
N GLY A 83 29.94 -12.08 -10.23
CA GLY A 83 31.26 -12.71 -10.33
C GLY A 83 31.59 -13.58 -9.10
N GLY A 84 30.58 -14.19 -8.48
CA GLY A 84 30.72 -14.94 -7.23
C GLY A 84 30.85 -14.06 -5.97
N ARG A 85 30.83 -12.73 -6.12
CA ARG A 85 30.85 -11.78 -5.00
C ARG A 85 29.46 -11.24 -4.71
N TYR A 86 29.11 -11.20 -3.43
CA TYR A 86 27.90 -10.57 -2.92
C TYR A 86 28.12 -9.06 -2.68
N TYR A 87 27.10 -8.27 -3.02
CA TYR A 87 27.07 -6.82 -2.84
C TYR A 87 25.76 -6.45 -2.13
N GLN A 88 25.88 -5.87 -0.93
CA GLN A 88 24.74 -5.49 -0.06
C GLN A 88 25.06 -4.17 0.63
N GLY A 89 24.15 -3.20 0.52
CA GLY A 89 24.32 -1.86 1.11
C GLY A 89 25.42 -1.00 0.45
N ALA A 90 25.30 0.32 0.61
CA ALA A 90 26.31 1.29 0.19
C ALA A 90 26.03 2.67 0.82
N PRO A 91 27.04 3.56 0.91
CA PRO A 91 26.83 4.95 1.28
C PRO A 91 25.92 5.68 0.29
N VAL A 92 25.08 6.58 0.81
CA VAL A 92 24.17 7.42 0.02
C VAL A 92 24.34 8.89 0.39
N SER A 93 24.47 9.74 -0.64
CA SER A 93 24.15 11.16 -0.49
C SER A 93 22.63 11.31 -0.47
N TRP A 94 22.13 12.37 0.17
CA TRP A 94 20.70 12.60 0.34
C TRP A 94 20.35 14.08 0.22
N SER A 95 19.13 14.34 -0.22
CA SER A 95 18.42 15.60 -0.05
C SER A 95 16.94 15.30 0.23
N TYR A 96 16.14 16.33 0.54
CA TYR A 96 14.71 16.14 0.77
C TYR A 96 13.91 17.35 0.29
N ARG A 97 12.61 17.13 0.13
CA ARG A 97 11.58 18.17 -0.08
C ARG A 97 10.28 17.72 0.59
N ILE A 98 9.41 18.68 0.88
CA ILE A 98 8.04 18.41 1.32
C ILE A 98 7.11 18.63 0.13
N GLU A 99 6.23 17.66 -0.15
CA GLU A 99 5.22 17.75 -1.21
C GLU A 99 3.83 17.60 -0.58
N GLY A 100 3.10 18.71 -0.45
CA GLY A 100 1.86 18.74 0.33
C GLY A 100 2.13 18.38 1.79
N SER A 101 1.69 17.19 2.20
CA SER A 101 1.92 16.63 3.53
C SER A 101 3.11 15.65 3.62
N ASP A 102 3.68 15.25 2.48
CA ASP A 102 4.62 14.14 2.41
C ASP A 102 6.07 14.59 2.54
N LEU A 103 6.90 13.78 3.20
CA LEU A 103 8.35 13.91 3.14
C LEU A 103 8.89 13.07 2.00
N VAL A 104 9.50 13.72 1.01
CA VAL A 104 10.15 13.04 -0.11
C VAL A 104 11.67 13.17 0.00
N LEU A 105 12.31 12.08 0.43
CA LEU A 105 13.75 11.91 0.39
C LEU A 105 14.19 11.56 -1.04
N LEU A 106 15.28 12.18 -1.49
CA LEU A 106 16.02 11.80 -2.69
C LEU A 106 17.38 11.28 -2.24
N LEU A 107 17.73 10.04 -2.59
CA LEU A 107 19.00 9.42 -2.24
C LEU A 107 19.77 9.07 -3.52
N SER A 108 21.09 9.18 -3.50
CA SER A 108 21.96 8.77 -4.61
C SER A 108 23.19 8.06 -4.06
N GLY A 109 23.52 6.90 -4.61
CA GLY A 109 24.61 6.06 -4.12
C GLY A 109 25.25 5.24 -5.24
N ARG A 110 26.43 4.68 -4.97
CA ARG A 110 27.13 3.81 -5.92
C ARG A 110 27.43 2.47 -5.27
N ILE A 111 27.05 1.39 -5.95
CA ILE A 111 27.37 0.02 -5.54
C ILE A 111 28.00 -0.72 -6.73
N ALA A 112 29.23 -1.20 -6.54
CA ALA A 112 30.10 -1.67 -7.62
C ALA A 112 30.22 -0.66 -8.78
N SER A 113 29.75 -1.03 -9.97
CA SER A 113 29.69 -0.24 -11.20
C SER A 113 28.30 0.37 -11.47
N LEU A 114 27.32 0.15 -10.59
CA LEU A 114 25.99 0.74 -10.70
C LEU A 114 25.92 2.08 -9.96
N GLN A 115 25.46 3.11 -10.65
CA GLN A 115 24.97 4.34 -10.01
C GLN A 115 23.48 4.18 -9.76
N VAL A 116 23.04 4.41 -8.52
CA VAL A 116 21.68 4.19 -8.07
C VAL A 116 21.06 5.53 -7.69
N SER A 117 19.86 5.79 -8.21
CA SER A 117 19.00 6.89 -7.77
C SER A 117 17.77 6.30 -7.06
N LEU A 118 17.39 6.87 -5.93
CA LEU A 118 16.32 6.39 -5.05
C LEU A 118 15.43 7.57 -4.62
N GLN A 119 14.14 7.33 -4.52
CA GLN A 119 13.19 8.24 -3.87
C GLN A 119 12.41 7.46 -2.80
N VAL A 120 12.30 8.03 -1.61
CA VAL A 120 11.45 7.50 -0.51
C VAL A 120 10.45 8.60 -0.12
N ARG A 121 9.18 8.39 -0.45
CA ARG A 121 8.06 9.24 -0.04
C ARG A 121 7.42 8.66 1.22
N LEU A 122 7.60 9.33 2.35
CA LEU A 122 6.91 9.03 3.60
C LEU A 122 5.58 9.81 3.66
N LEU A 123 4.49 9.08 3.83
CA LEU A 123 3.16 9.67 4.07
C LEU A 123 3.03 10.01 5.57
N PRO A 124 2.22 11.01 5.95
CA PRO A 124 1.92 11.30 7.35
C PRO A 124 1.53 10.03 8.12
N PRO A 125 2.10 9.80 9.32
CA PRO A 125 1.75 8.67 10.16
C PRO A 125 0.26 8.63 10.49
N ARG A 126 -0.29 7.42 10.48
CA ARG A 126 -1.64 7.09 10.93
C ARG A 126 -1.57 6.44 12.32
N PRO A 127 -2.70 6.28 13.04
CA PRO A 127 -2.72 5.48 14.26
C PRO A 127 -2.15 4.08 14.01
N ASP A 128 -1.06 3.75 14.72
CA ASP A 128 -0.31 2.50 14.62
C ASP A 128 0.13 2.08 13.18
N GLU A 129 0.34 3.04 12.27
CA GLU A 129 0.80 2.78 10.89
C GLU A 129 1.70 3.89 10.32
N LEU A 130 2.81 3.48 9.70
CA LEU A 130 3.65 4.33 8.84
C LEU A 130 3.79 3.71 7.46
N LEU A 131 3.53 4.49 6.41
CA LEU A 131 3.65 4.08 5.01
C LEU A 131 4.78 4.85 4.30
N ALA A 132 5.57 4.15 3.48
CA ALA A 132 6.57 4.75 2.62
C ALA A 132 6.52 4.16 1.19
N CYS A 133 6.38 5.01 0.18
CA CYS A 133 6.47 4.60 -1.23
C CYS A 133 7.92 4.79 -1.70
N VAL A 134 8.56 3.70 -2.13
CA VAL A 134 9.94 3.71 -2.63
C VAL A 134 9.94 3.53 -4.15
N SER A 135 10.78 4.29 -4.86
CA SER A 135 11.13 4.04 -6.25
C SER A 135 12.63 4.19 -6.48
N ALA A 136 13.16 3.48 -7.48
CA ALA A 136 14.58 3.40 -7.78
C ALA A 136 14.86 3.29 -9.28
N SER A 137 16.04 3.74 -9.70
CA SER A 137 16.62 3.46 -11.03
C SER A 137 18.14 3.23 -10.95
N VAL A 138 18.70 2.50 -11.93
CA VAL A 138 20.14 2.19 -11.98
C VAL A 138 20.78 2.35 -13.35
N ASP A 139 21.82 3.20 -13.38
CA ASP A 139 22.70 3.45 -14.51
C ASP A 139 24.00 2.64 -14.40
N GLY A 140 24.68 2.47 -15.54
CA GLY A 140 25.87 1.62 -15.66
C GLY A 140 25.54 0.15 -15.97
N SER A 141 26.44 -0.77 -15.69
CA SER A 141 26.24 -2.21 -15.89
C SER A 141 27.11 -3.04 -14.94
N VAL A 142 26.62 -4.24 -14.61
CA VAL A 142 27.34 -5.25 -13.82
C VAL A 142 26.86 -6.63 -14.31
N PRO A 143 27.72 -7.66 -14.41
CA PRO A 143 27.24 -9.02 -14.63
C PRO A 143 26.43 -9.47 -13.41
N ILE A 144 25.31 -10.15 -13.65
CA ILE A 144 24.47 -10.73 -12.60
C ILE A 144 24.65 -12.25 -12.65
N ASP A 145 24.98 -12.85 -11.51
CA ASP A 145 25.20 -14.29 -11.42
C ASP A 145 23.88 -15.06 -11.59
N ASN A 146 23.93 -16.22 -12.26
CA ASN A 146 22.76 -17.07 -12.46
C ASN A 146 22.33 -17.77 -11.15
N ARG A 147 21.60 -17.06 -10.29
CA ARG A 147 21.15 -17.52 -8.97
C ARG A 147 19.64 -17.29 -8.79
N LEU A 148 18.84 -18.27 -9.18
CA LEU A 148 17.38 -18.19 -9.11
C LEU A 148 16.90 -17.84 -7.69
N GLY A 149 16.05 -16.83 -7.58
CA GLY A 149 15.51 -16.35 -6.30
C GLY A 149 16.44 -15.43 -5.50
N GLU A 150 17.67 -15.14 -5.92
CA GLU A 150 18.57 -14.25 -5.15
C GLU A 150 19.55 -13.38 -5.96
N ALA A 151 19.63 -13.56 -7.29
CA ALA A 151 20.62 -12.93 -8.16
C ALA A 151 20.64 -11.39 -8.08
N PHE A 152 19.48 -10.74 -8.21
CA PHE A 152 19.31 -9.30 -8.04
C PHE A 152 18.07 -9.02 -7.18
N LYS A 153 18.27 -8.38 -6.02
CA LYS A 153 17.23 -8.06 -5.03
C LYS A 153 16.94 -6.55 -5.07
N PRO A 154 15.79 -6.10 -5.62
CA PRO A 154 15.39 -4.69 -5.59
C PRO A 154 15.06 -4.17 -4.17
N VAL A 155 14.77 -5.08 -3.23
CA VAL A 155 14.43 -4.80 -1.83
C VAL A 155 14.74 -6.02 -0.98
N MET A 156 15.31 -5.79 0.20
CA MET A 156 15.66 -6.83 1.16
C MET A 156 15.43 -6.33 2.59
N LEU A 157 14.78 -7.15 3.40
CA LEU A 157 14.64 -7.00 4.84
C LEU A 157 15.81 -7.66 5.55
N SER A 158 16.30 -7.01 6.61
CA SER A 158 17.46 -7.36 7.42
C SER A 158 17.02 -7.29 8.89
N SER A 159 17.12 -8.39 9.62
CA SER A 159 16.50 -8.53 10.95
C SER A 159 17.24 -9.57 11.80
N MET A 160 17.00 -9.60 13.10
CA MET A 160 17.65 -10.53 14.04
C MET A 160 16.68 -11.60 14.56
N ARG A 161 17.16 -12.84 14.66
CA ARG A 161 16.56 -13.93 15.44
C ARG A 161 17.61 -14.96 15.85
N VAL A 162 17.99 -14.92 17.13
CA VAL A 162 18.92 -15.88 17.74
C VAL A 162 18.23 -16.94 18.59
N SER A 163 16.98 -16.74 18.99
CA SER A 163 16.17 -17.77 19.68
C SER A 163 14.66 -17.57 19.48
N ASN A 164 13.83 -18.41 20.11
CA ASN A 164 12.37 -18.21 20.15
C ASN A 164 11.95 -17.02 21.04
N THR A 165 12.84 -16.47 21.87
CA THR A 165 12.58 -15.36 22.79
C THR A 165 13.43 -14.12 22.52
N LEU A 166 14.53 -14.23 21.76
CA LEU A 166 15.41 -13.14 21.38
C LEU A 166 15.36 -12.95 19.86
N TRP A 167 14.57 -11.97 19.43
CA TRP A 167 14.31 -11.66 18.03
C TRP A 167 13.74 -10.25 17.84
N ASP A 168 13.95 -9.74 16.63
CA ASP A 168 13.24 -8.61 16.01
C ASP A 168 12.13 -9.10 15.05
N ALA A 169 12.24 -10.31 14.51
CA ALA A 169 11.20 -10.95 13.69
C ALA A 169 10.74 -12.29 14.27
N GLN A 170 9.42 -12.46 14.45
CA GLN A 170 8.80 -13.69 14.94
C GLN A 170 8.72 -14.76 13.83
N SER A 171 8.24 -14.36 12.64
CA SER A 171 8.10 -15.22 11.46
C SER A 171 8.18 -14.41 10.16
N ALA A 172 8.46 -15.08 9.04
CA ALA A 172 8.40 -14.48 7.71
C ALA A 172 7.06 -14.83 7.03
N TYR A 173 6.58 -14.00 6.12
CA TYR A 173 5.39 -14.32 5.33
C TYR A 173 5.50 -13.87 3.87
N ALA A 174 4.86 -14.63 2.97
CA ALA A 174 4.73 -14.28 1.56
C ALA A 174 3.31 -14.67 1.09
N GLU A 175 2.61 -13.72 0.48
CA GLU A 175 1.18 -13.81 0.20
C GLU A 175 0.38 -14.26 1.44
N CYS A 176 -0.30 -15.40 1.33
CA CYS A 176 -1.15 -15.98 2.37
C CYS A 176 -0.41 -16.98 3.27
N ASN A 177 0.85 -17.29 2.98
CA ASN A 177 1.63 -18.29 3.70
C ASN A 177 2.50 -17.63 4.78
N ASN A 178 2.57 -18.27 5.95
CA ASN A 178 3.49 -17.91 7.02
C ASN A 178 4.58 -18.98 7.15
N TYR A 179 5.82 -18.55 7.33
CA TYR A 179 7.02 -19.38 7.32
C TYR A 179 7.78 -19.20 8.64
N ALA A 180 8.10 -20.32 9.28
CA ALA A 180 8.97 -20.29 10.45
C ALA A 180 10.38 -19.89 10.03
N ILE A 181 10.98 -18.94 10.76
CA ILE A 181 12.39 -18.59 10.58
C ILE A 181 13.23 -19.73 11.21
N PRO A 182 14.12 -20.42 10.46
CA PRO A 182 14.96 -21.48 11.02
C PRO A 182 16.10 -20.87 11.88
N SER A 183 16.93 -21.73 12.48
CA SER A 183 18.18 -21.30 13.13
C SER A 183 19.32 -21.05 12.14
N THR A 184 19.23 -21.62 10.94
CA THR A 184 20.15 -21.42 9.80
C THR A 184 19.51 -21.95 8.52
N GLY A 185 19.93 -21.46 7.36
CA GLY A 185 19.48 -21.92 6.04
C GLY A 185 18.24 -21.19 5.49
N TRP A 186 17.62 -21.77 4.46
CA TRP A 186 16.50 -21.16 3.74
C TRP A 186 15.21 -21.10 4.57
N MET A 187 14.51 -19.96 4.51
CA MET A 187 13.13 -19.80 4.98
C MET A 187 12.09 -20.30 3.98
N ILE A 188 12.36 -20.15 2.67
CA ILE A 188 11.49 -20.60 1.58
C ILE A 188 12.36 -21.19 0.47
N TYR A 189 12.34 -22.50 0.27
CA TYR A 189 13.08 -23.16 -0.82
C TYR A 189 12.24 -24.28 -1.47
N PRO A 190 12.04 -24.28 -2.81
CA PRO A 190 12.40 -23.20 -3.75
C PRO A 190 11.66 -21.89 -3.43
N ALA A 191 12.11 -20.78 -4.02
CA ALA A 191 11.46 -19.47 -3.86
C ALA A 191 9.99 -19.50 -4.34
N THR A 192 9.14 -18.65 -3.75
CA THR A 192 7.73 -18.52 -4.12
C THR A 192 7.49 -17.26 -4.95
N SER A 193 6.49 -17.25 -5.83
CA SER A 193 6.13 -16.05 -6.60
C SER A 193 5.06 -15.23 -5.85
N GLY A 194 5.26 -13.93 -5.70
CA GLY A 194 4.28 -13.06 -5.02
C GLY A 194 4.61 -11.58 -5.11
N ARG A 195 3.65 -10.76 -4.66
CA ARG A 195 3.73 -9.29 -4.54
C ARG A 195 3.88 -8.83 -3.09
N LEU A 196 3.22 -9.50 -2.14
CA LEU A 196 3.17 -9.13 -0.73
C LEU A 196 4.08 -10.03 0.10
N PHE A 197 5.02 -9.46 0.85
CA PHE A 197 5.84 -10.21 1.81
C PHE A 197 6.28 -9.35 2.99
N GLY A 198 6.66 -9.97 4.10
CA GLY A 198 7.15 -9.22 5.27
C GLY A 198 7.77 -10.10 6.35
N LEU A 199 8.34 -9.42 7.34
CA LEU A 199 8.75 -10.01 8.61
C LEU A 199 7.80 -9.52 9.70
N LEU A 200 7.11 -10.47 10.34
CA LEU A 200 6.18 -10.22 11.44
C LEU A 200 6.96 -9.83 12.70
N GLY A 201 6.62 -8.68 13.29
CA GLY A 201 7.24 -8.16 14.50
C GLY A 201 6.59 -8.69 15.78
N GLY A 202 6.28 -7.79 16.72
CA GLY A 202 5.70 -8.09 18.02
C GLY A 202 6.68 -7.99 19.18
N SER A 203 6.27 -8.50 20.35
CA SER A 203 7.04 -8.39 21.60
C SER A 203 7.81 -9.66 21.91
N SER A 204 9.11 -9.52 22.15
CA SER A 204 10.03 -10.59 22.54
C SER A 204 10.69 -10.26 23.89
N ALA A 205 11.54 -11.16 24.40
CA ALA A 205 12.36 -10.88 25.59
C ALA A 205 13.58 -9.97 25.26
N TRP A 206 13.81 -9.67 23.98
CA TRP A 206 14.80 -8.71 23.51
C TRP A 206 14.24 -7.29 23.51
N GLN A 207 13.07 -7.07 22.88
CA GLN A 207 12.36 -5.79 22.90
C GLN A 207 10.84 -5.97 22.76
N PRO A 208 10.03 -5.05 23.35
CA PRO A 208 8.60 -5.00 23.09
C PRO A 208 8.29 -4.37 21.73
N ASN A 209 7.07 -4.59 21.24
CA ASN A 209 6.42 -3.78 20.21
C ASN A 209 7.27 -3.58 18.95
N THR A 210 7.93 -4.63 18.47
CA THR A 210 8.72 -4.57 17.24
C THR A 210 7.80 -4.38 16.04
N PRO A 211 8.09 -3.46 15.10
CA PRO A 211 7.26 -3.28 13.92
C PRO A 211 7.30 -4.53 13.04
N THR A 212 6.12 -4.97 12.61
CA THR A 212 5.97 -5.77 11.40
C THR A 212 6.36 -4.88 10.22
N ILE A 213 7.34 -5.33 9.44
CA ILE A 213 7.79 -4.62 8.22
C ILE A 213 7.34 -5.42 7.01
N GLU A 214 6.50 -4.78 6.21
CA GLU A 214 5.81 -5.35 5.07
C GLU A 214 6.18 -4.61 3.78
N VAL A 215 6.25 -5.36 2.68
CA VAL A 215 6.58 -4.89 1.35
C VAL A 215 5.48 -5.33 0.37
N LEU A 216 4.88 -4.36 -0.33
CA LEU A 216 4.02 -4.62 -1.49
C LEU A 216 4.71 -4.19 -2.79
N LEU A 217 4.93 -5.16 -3.68
CA LEU A 217 5.45 -4.95 -5.03
C LEU A 217 4.33 -4.58 -6.02
N PRO A 218 4.62 -3.82 -7.09
CA PRO A 218 3.66 -3.57 -8.17
C PRO A 218 3.41 -4.81 -9.06
N GLN A 219 4.38 -5.72 -9.15
CA GLN A 219 4.32 -6.95 -9.95
C GLN A 219 4.99 -8.11 -9.20
N PRO A 220 4.60 -9.38 -9.45
CA PRO A 220 5.17 -10.52 -8.74
C PRO A 220 6.68 -10.70 -8.98
N LEU A 221 7.41 -11.02 -7.92
CA LEU A 221 8.83 -11.42 -7.96
C LEU A 221 9.05 -12.71 -7.18
N GLN A 222 10.26 -13.27 -7.25
CA GLN A 222 10.64 -14.46 -6.50
C GLN A 222 11.00 -14.08 -5.06
N ILE A 223 10.17 -14.47 -4.11
CA ILE A 223 10.32 -14.20 -2.68
C ILE A 223 10.96 -15.40 -1.98
N THR A 224 12.01 -15.14 -1.21
CA THR A 224 12.71 -16.12 -0.38
C THR A 224 13.54 -15.40 0.69
N GLY A 225 14.25 -16.15 1.51
CA GLY A 225 15.27 -15.61 2.40
C GLY A 225 16.08 -16.68 3.10
N TRP A 226 17.11 -16.22 3.78
CA TRP A 226 18.16 -17.04 4.38
C TRP A 226 18.44 -16.57 5.80
N VAL A 227 18.69 -17.51 6.69
CA VAL A 227 19.20 -17.26 8.04
C VAL A 227 20.65 -17.70 8.11
N THR A 228 21.53 -16.80 8.47
CA THR A 228 22.88 -17.14 8.91
C THR A 228 22.83 -17.52 10.39
N TYR A 229 23.53 -18.58 10.79
CA TYR A 229 23.62 -18.93 12.20
C TYR A 229 24.38 -17.84 12.99
N SER A 230 23.75 -17.28 14.01
CA SER A 230 24.41 -16.47 15.04
C SER A 230 23.74 -16.67 16.40
N THR A 231 24.49 -16.34 17.45
CA THR A 231 24.02 -16.23 18.84
C THR A 231 24.13 -14.81 19.40
N ASN A 232 24.65 -13.86 18.61
CA ASN A 232 24.75 -12.45 18.98
C ASN A 232 23.45 -11.70 18.60
N PRO A 233 22.67 -11.14 19.55
CA PRO A 233 21.44 -10.41 19.23
C PRO A 233 21.69 -9.03 18.58
N ASN A 234 22.96 -8.66 18.33
CA ASN A 234 23.32 -7.48 17.53
C ASN A 234 23.63 -7.83 16.06
N ASP A 235 23.55 -9.11 15.66
CA ASP A 235 23.69 -9.52 14.27
C ASP A 235 22.30 -9.57 13.60
N ASP A 236 22.10 -8.77 12.54
CA ASP A 236 20.98 -8.93 11.60
C ASP A 236 21.15 -10.25 10.80
N ASN A 237 20.91 -11.39 11.45
CA ASN A 237 21.21 -12.72 10.91
C ASN A 237 20.12 -13.31 10.00
N VAL A 238 18.96 -12.65 9.91
CA VAL A 238 17.81 -13.00 9.05
C VAL A 238 17.72 -12.04 7.87
N GLY A 239 17.86 -12.58 6.66
CA GLY A 239 17.65 -11.84 5.40
C GLY A 239 16.43 -12.35 4.65
N PHE A 240 15.47 -11.49 4.31
CA PHE A 240 14.23 -11.87 3.59
C PHE A 240 13.92 -10.88 2.46
N TRP A 241 13.70 -11.34 1.24
CA TRP A 241 13.74 -10.47 0.06
C TRP A 241 12.83 -10.95 -1.08
N ALA A 242 12.60 -10.03 -2.01
CA ALA A 242 12.15 -10.33 -3.37
C ALA A 242 13.33 -10.22 -4.35
N ALA A 243 13.32 -11.02 -5.42
CA ALA A 243 14.41 -11.08 -6.38
C ALA A 243 13.95 -11.24 -7.84
N SER A 244 14.81 -10.74 -8.72
CA SER A 244 14.84 -10.95 -10.17
C SER A 244 16.06 -11.82 -10.53
N SER A 245 15.95 -12.58 -11.63
CA SER A 245 17.08 -13.29 -12.24
C SER A 245 17.97 -12.38 -13.12
N GLN A 246 17.58 -11.13 -13.32
CA GLN A 246 18.24 -10.13 -14.17
C GLN A 246 18.37 -8.78 -13.47
N LEU A 247 19.33 -7.96 -13.90
CA LEU A 247 19.50 -6.57 -13.47
C LEU A 247 18.24 -5.75 -13.80
N MET A 248 17.47 -5.38 -12.77
CA MET A 248 16.33 -4.47 -12.95
C MET A 248 16.84 -3.04 -13.17
N ARG A 249 16.25 -2.32 -14.13
CA ARG A 249 16.66 -0.94 -14.48
C ARG A 249 15.93 0.15 -13.72
N ALA A 250 14.67 -0.11 -13.38
CA ALA A 250 13.89 0.67 -12.44
C ALA A 250 12.94 -0.26 -11.69
N TRP A 251 12.54 0.13 -10.48
CA TRP A 251 11.55 -0.60 -9.67
C TRP A 251 10.89 0.34 -8.67
N SER A 252 9.80 -0.13 -8.06
CA SER A 252 9.13 0.53 -6.95
C SER A 252 8.49 -0.51 -6.02
N TYR A 253 8.15 -0.08 -4.81
CA TYR A 253 7.40 -0.85 -3.82
C TYR A 253 6.82 0.07 -2.74
N VAL A 254 5.78 -0.39 -2.06
CA VAL A 254 5.27 0.23 -0.83
C VAL A 254 5.84 -0.52 0.37
N LEU A 255 6.28 0.23 1.38
CA LEU A 255 6.63 -0.26 2.71
C LEU A 255 5.52 0.12 3.68
N ARG A 256 5.16 -0.81 4.57
CA ARG A 256 4.29 -0.57 5.73
C ARG A 256 5.02 -1.01 7.00
N ALA A 257 5.04 -0.15 8.01
CA ALA A 257 5.42 -0.47 9.37
C ALA A 257 4.20 -0.34 10.28
N ALA A 258 3.90 -1.40 11.03
CA ALA A 258 2.68 -1.55 11.84
C ALA A 258 2.89 -2.59 12.96
N PRO A 259 2.00 -2.70 13.96
CA PRO A 259 2.05 -3.83 14.90
C PRO A 259 1.69 -5.16 14.20
N ASP A 260 0.86 -5.11 13.17
CA ASP A 260 0.27 -6.27 12.49
C ASP A 260 0.75 -6.45 11.05
N ARG A 261 0.39 -7.60 10.46
CA ARG A 261 0.51 -7.85 9.01
C ARG A 261 -0.84 -7.65 8.32
N THR A 262 -0.80 -7.34 7.04
CA THR A 262 -2.01 -7.32 6.20
C THR A 262 -2.28 -8.65 5.50
N TYR A 263 -3.45 -8.73 4.88
CA TYR A 263 -3.94 -9.84 4.09
C TYR A 263 -4.42 -9.38 2.71
N ARG A 264 -4.90 -10.37 1.95
CA ARG A 264 -5.32 -10.24 0.55
C ARG A 264 -6.75 -10.76 0.41
N LEU A 265 -7.62 -10.00 -0.25
CA LEU A 265 -8.96 -10.45 -0.63
C LEU A 265 -8.99 -10.75 -2.13
N SER A 266 -9.73 -11.78 -2.54
CA SER A 266 -9.75 -12.23 -3.94
C SER A 266 -10.99 -13.04 -4.31
N GLY A 267 -11.34 -13.00 -5.58
CA GLY A 267 -12.51 -13.69 -6.14
C GLY A 267 -12.69 -13.33 -7.61
N TYR A 268 -13.89 -13.54 -8.12
CA TYR A 268 -14.28 -13.22 -9.50
C TYR A 268 -15.44 -12.22 -9.51
N ILE A 269 -15.34 -11.19 -10.36
CA ILE A 269 -16.43 -10.27 -10.69
C ILE A 269 -17.06 -10.70 -12.01
N THR A 270 -18.34 -11.06 -11.97
CA THR A 270 -19.18 -11.20 -13.16
C THR A 270 -19.72 -9.82 -13.53
N LEU A 271 -19.45 -9.37 -14.76
CA LEU A 271 -20.07 -8.18 -15.35
C LEU A 271 -21.27 -8.64 -16.15
N GLU A 272 -22.49 -8.39 -15.67
CA GLU A 272 -23.69 -8.93 -16.31
C GLU A 272 -23.89 -8.35 -17.71
N GLN A 273 -24.40 -9.19 -18.63
CA GLN A 273 -24.67 -8.88 -20.04
C GLN A 273 -23.47 -8.40 -20.89
N TYR A 274 -22.28 -8.21 -20.30
CA TYR A 274 -21.07 -7.79 -20.99
C TYR A 274 -20.33 -8.96 -21.66
N ARG A 275 -19.93 -8.75 -22.92
CA ARG A 275 -19.28 -9.73 -23.82
C ARG A 275 -17.91 -9.25 -24.31
N GLY A 276 -17.61 -7.97 -24.14
CA GLY A 276 -16.31 -7.38 -24.46
C GLY A 276 -15.19 -7.87 -23.52
N ASN A 277 -13.99 -7.33 -23.71
CA ASN A 277 -12.82 -7.75 -22.93
C ASN A 277 -12.94 -7.32 -21.46
N VAL A 278 -13.01 -8.30 -20.55
CA VAL A 278 -13.00 -8.09 -19.09
C VAL A 278 -11.62 -7.72 -18.54
N ILE A 279 -10.52 -8.05 -19.24
CA ILE A 279 -9.17 -7.79 -18.74
C ILE A 279 -8.87 -6.29 -18.82
N GLY A 280 -8.56 -5.69 -17.68
CA GLY A 280 -8.31 -4.25 -17.53
C GLY A 280 -9.54 -3.42 -17.17
N GLN A 281 -10.72 -4.02 -17.02
CA GLN A 281 -11.90 -3.30 -16.55
C GLN A 281 -11.68 -2.81 -15.11
N PRO A 282 -11.90 -1.52 -14.81
CA PRO A 282 -11.72 -0.96 -13.48
C PRO A 282 -12.96 -1.18 -12.61
N ILE A 283 -12.76 -1.75 -11.42
CA ILE A 283 -13.78 -1.89 -10.38
C ILE A 283 -13.30 -1.14 -9.13
N MET A 284 -14.08 -0.17 -8.68
CA MET A 284 -13.88 0.45 -7.37
C MET A 284 -14.23 -0.57 -6.29
N VAL A 285 -13.29 -0.85 -5.39
CA VAL A 285 -13.51 -1.71 -4.22
C VAL A 285 -13.39 -0.86 -2.97
N GLU A 286 -14.42 -0.89 -2.12
CA GLU A 286 -14.42 -0.17 -0.84
C GLU A 286 -14.51 -1.15 0.34
N LEU A 287 -13.71 -0.88 1.37
CA LEU A 287 -13.78 -1.57 2.66
C LEU A 287 -14.46 -0.66 3.67
N ARG A 288 -15.70 -0.97 4.03
CA ARG A 288 -16.51 -0.19 4.97
C ARG A 288 -16.66 -0.93 6.30
N PRO A 289 -16.82 -0.24 7.44
CA PRO A 289 -17.30 -0.87 8.67
C PRO A 289 -18.67 -1.55 8.41
N PRO A 290 -18.99 -2.70 9.03
CA PRO A 290 -20.24 -3.40 8.75
C PRO A 290 -21.47 -2.55 9.10
N GLY A 291 -22.33 -2.28 8.12
CA GLY A 291 -23.49 -1.38 8.26
C GLY A 291 -23.20 0.12 8.21
N ASP A 292 -21.97 0.56 7.92
CA ASP A 292 -21.60 1.96 7.65
C ASP A 292 -21.41 2.16 6.14
N LEU A 293 -21.71 3.37 5.65
CA LEU A 293 -21.54 3.76 4.26
C LEU A 293 -20.15 4.39 3.99
N THR A 294 -19.43 4.73 5.06
CA THR A 294 -18.15 5.44 5.00
C THR A 294 -16.99 4.45 4.76
N PRO A 295 -16.23 4.57 3.67
CA PRO A 295 -15.09 3.70 3.43
C PRO A 295 -13.90 4.03 4.36
N LEU A 296 -13.27 2.99 4.90
CA LEU A 296 -11.95 3.06 5.55
C LEU A 296 -10.82 3.01 4.52
N HIS A 297 -11.06 2.32 3.39
CA HIS A 297 -10.17 2.22 2.23
C HIS A 297 -11.01 2.11 0.96
N SER A 298 -10.60 2.78 -0.11
CA SER A 298 -11.19 2.66 -1.45
C SER A 298 -10.07 2.55 -2.48
N GLU A 299 -10.12 1.53 -3.34
CA GLU A 299 -9.08 1.23 -4.33
C GLU A 299 -9.70 0.67 -5.63
N THR A 300 -9.29 1.21 -6.77
CA THR A 300 -9.69 0.66 -8.08
C THR A 300 -8.82 -0.54 -8.43
N VAL A 301 -9.39 -1.75 -8.35
CA VAL A 301 -8.73 -2.96 -8.87
C VAL A 301 -9.00 -3.07 -10.38
N LEU A 302 -8.02 -3.57 -11.13
CA LEU A 302 -8.21 -3.94 -12.53
C LEU A 302 -8.51 -5.44 -12.62
N LEU A 303 -9.58 -5.80 -13.32
CA LEU A 303 -9.93 -7.20 -13.56
C LEU A 303 -8.90 -7.90 -14.43
N GLN A 304 -8.62 -9.16 -14.10
CA GLN A 304 -7.72 -10.05 -14.80
C GLN A 304 -8.53 -11.04 -15.66
N LEU A 305 -7.89 -12.12 -16.13
CA LEU A 305 -8.56 -13.16 -16.90
C LEU A 305 -9.82 -13.69 -16.18
N ASN A 306 -10.90 -13.85 -16.93
CA ASN A 306 -12.22 -14.30 -16.44
C ASN A 306 -12.82 -13.43 -15.32
N GLY A 307 -12.43 -12.16 -15.19
CA GLY A 307 -12.93 -11.27 -14.13
C GLY A 307 -12.31 -11.53 -12.75
N TYR A 308 -11.21 -12.28 -12.67
CA TYR A 308 -10.48 -12.47 -11.41
C TYR A 308 -9.92 -11.13 -10.90
N TYR A 309 -10.03 -10.86 -9.60
CA TYR A 309 -9.47 -9.66 -8.98
C TYR A 309 -8.67 -9.99 -7.71
N THR A 310 -7.88 -9.02 -7.26
CA THR A 310 -7.10 -9.13 -6.02
C THR A 310 -6.95 -7.76 -5.39
N LEU A 311 -7.43 -7.61 -4.15
CA LEU A 311 -7.14 -6.46 -3.29
C LEU A 311 -6.04 -6.86 -2.29
N TYR A 312 -5.02 -6.02 -2.15
CA TYR A 312 -3.89 -6.21 -1.23
C TYR A 312 -4.00 -5.26 -0.02
N GLN A 313 -3.13 -5.46 0.96
CA GLN A 313 -2.98 -4.60 2.15
C GLN A 313 -4.26 -4.36 2.96
N VAL A 314 -5.12 -5.37 3.01
CA VAL A 314 -6.31 -5.37 3.87
C VAL A 314 -5.93 -5.73 5.29
N ALA A 315 -6.21 -4.83 6.24
CA ALA A 315 -5.97 -5.05 7.66
C ALA A 315 -6.89 -6.15 8.25
N PRO A 316 -6.54 -6.73 9.41
CA PRO A 316 -7.42 -7.66 10.11
C PRO A 316 -8.69 -6.94 10.60
N GLY A 317 -9.87 -7.53 10.39
CA GLY A 317 -11.13 -6.88 10.75
C GLY A 317 -12.39 -7.61 10.28
N SER A 318 -13.52 -6.89 10.32
CA SER A 318 -14.77 -7.29 9.67
C SER A 318 -15.23 -6.12 8.81
N TYR A 319 -15.64 -6.39 7.57
CA TYR A 319 -15.96 -5.35 6.59
C TYR A 319 -17.24 -5.67 5.81
N ASP A 320 -17.98 -4.64 5.45
CA ASP A 320 -18.85 -4.69 4.28
C ASP A 320 -18.00 -4.28 3.07
N VAL A 321 -17.81 -5.20 2.13
CA VAL A 321 -16.94 -4.98 0.96
C VAL A 321 -17.81 -4.63 -0.24
N ALA A 322 -17.73 -3.37 -0.68
CA ALA A 322 -18.50 -2.87 -1.81
C ALA A 322 -17.68 -2.93 -3.11
N PHE A 323 -18.36 -3.25 -4.22
CA PHE A 323 -17.83 -3.27 -5.57
C PHE A 323 -18.71 -2.40 -6.46
N GLN A 324 -18.12 -1.47 -7.22
CA GLN A 324 -18.83 -0.69 -8.24
C GLN A 324 -18.01 -0.64 -9.52
N GLY A 325 -18.65 -0.91 -10.67
CA GLY A 325 -18.05 -0.78 -11.99
C GLY A 325 -18.52 0.50 -12.66
N THR A 326 -17.81 0.98 -13.69
CA THR A 326 -18.06 2.28 -14.34
C THR A 326 -19.44 2.48 -14.96
N ARG A 327 -20.19 1.39 -15.18
CA ARG A 327 -21.57 1.37 -15.68
C ARG A 327 -22.44 0.27 -15.05
N TRP A 328 -22.02 -0.22 -13.87
CA TRP A 328 -22.69 -1.33 -13.19
C TRP A 328 -23.00 -0.99 -11.73
N LEU A 329 -24.24 -1.26 -11.34
CA LEU A 329 -24.78 -1.08 -9.99
C LEU A 329 -23.88 -1.70 -8.93
N ARG A 330 -23.75 -1.01 -7.79
CA ARG A 330 -22.92 -1.46 -6.67
C ARG A 330 -23.44 -2.77 -6.08
N LYS A 331 -22.51 -3.67 -5.76
CA LYS A 331 -22.77 -4.91 -5.02
C LYS A 331 -21.95 -4.94 -3.74
N ILE A 332 -22.55 -5.36 -2.63
CA ILE A 332 -21.89 -5.43 -1.32
C ILE A 332 -21.89 -6.86 -0.81
N VAL A 333 -20.69 -7.36 -0.49
CA VAL A 333 -20.50 -8.60 0.27
C VAL A 333 -20.38 -8.20 1.74
N ARG A 334 -21.44 -8.44 2.52
CA ARG A 334 -21.55 -7.99 3.92
C ARG A 334 -20.84 -8.91 4.92
N SER A 335 -20.36 -8.33 6.03
CA SER A 335 -19.76 -9.05 7.17
C SER A 335 -18.59 -9.98 6.82
N VAL A 336 -17.71 -9.57 5.92
CA VAL A 336 -16.49 -10.30 5.54
C VAL A 336 -15.47 -10.24 6.68
N ALA A 337 -15.32 -11.35 7.40
CA ALA A 337 -14.33 -11.48 8.46
C ALA A 337 -12.92 -11.78 7.90
N VAL A 338 -12.01 -10.81 8.04
CA VAL A 338 -10.62 -10.87 7.57
C VAL A 338 -9.71 -11.22 8.74
N ASN A 339 -9.55 -12.53 8.99
CA ASN A 339 -8.59 -13.08 9.96
C ASN A 339 -7.38 -13.76 9.26
N GLY A 340 -7.21 -13.48 7.97
CA GLY A 340 -6.33 -14.17 7.04
C GLY A 340 -6.64 -13.74 5.61
N CYS A 341 -6.00 -14.34 4.61
CA CYS A 341 -6.43 -14.16 3.22
C CYS A 341 -7.86 -14.68 3.00
N VAL A 342 -8.67 -13.91 2.25
CA VAL A 342 -9.99 -14.33 1.78
C VAL A 342 -9.91 -14.65 0.29
N SER A 343 -10.56 -15.74 -0.12
CA SER A 343 -10.62 -16.18 -1.52
C SER A 343 -12.02 -16.69 -1.85
N GLY A 344 -12.40 -16.61 -3.13
CA GLY A 344 -13.77 -16.94 -3.56
C GLY A 344 -14.81 -15.88 -3.19
N MET A 345 -14.38 -14.67 -2.84
CA MET A 345 -15.26 -13.52 -2.59
C MET A 345 -15.78 -12.98 -3.93
N ASN A 346 -16.72 -13.72 -4.51
CA ASN A 346 -17.25 -13.46 -5.85
C ASN A 346 -18.44 -12.50 -5.77
N ALA A 347 -18.61 -11.68 -6.81
CA ALA A 347 -19.76 -10.79 -6.96
C ALA A 347 -20.26 -10.78 -8.41
N SER A 348 -21.53 -10.41 -8.59
CA SER A 348 -22.14 -10.14 -9.90
C SER A 348 -22.63 -8.70 -9.88
N LEU A 349 -22.27 -7.91 -10.89
CA LEU A 349 -22.65 -6.50 -11.01
C LEU A 349 -23.67 -6.35 -12.14
N VAL A 350 -24.80 -5.71 -11.83
CA VAL A 350 -25.92 -5.51 -12.78
C VAL A 350 -25.62 -4.31 -13.67
N ASN A 351 -25.79 -4.47 -14.98
CA ASN A 351 -25.36 -3.53 -16.02
C ASN A 351 -26.47 -2.53 -16.39
N GLY A 352 -26.11 -1.28 -16.69
CA GLY A 352 -27.05 -0.23 -17.12
C GLY A 352 -27.05 1.04 -16.25
N ASP A 353 -26.17 1.14 -15.26
CA ASP A 353 -25.92 2.33 -14.41
C ASP A 353 -24.97 3.29 -15.16
N VAL A 354 -25.38 3.73 -16.35
CA VAL A 354 -24.52 4.42 -17.34
C VAL A 354 -24.11 5.81 -16.86
N ASN A 355 -24.95 6.45 -16.03
CA ASN A 355 -24.66 7.72 -15.40
C ASN A 355 -23.79 7.59 -14.11
N HIS A 356 -23.65 6.38 -13.57
CA HIS A 356 -22.91 6.03 -12.34
C HIS A 356 -23.47 6.68 -11.04
N ASP A 357 -24.77 6.93 -10.97
CA ASP A 357 -25.48 7.38 -9.76
C ASP A 357 -25.96 6.24 -8.84
N ASN A 358 -25.79 4.98 -9.29
CA ASN A 358 -26.19 3.73 -8.63
C ASN A 358 -27.71 3.44 -8.72
N ARG A 359 -28.32 3.85 -9.84
CA ARG A 359 -29.66 3.46 -10.31
C ARG A 359 -29.60 2.99 -11.77
N ILE A 360 -30.75 2.58 -12.30
CA ILE A 360 -30.97 2.34 -13.72
C ILE A 360 -32.34 2.93 -14.07
N ASP A 361 -32.37 4.15 -14.60
CA ASP A 361 -33.62 4.87 -14.91
C ASP A 361 -33.62 5.58 -16.28
N ASP A 362 -34.48 6.59 -16.46
CA ASP A 362 -34.61 7.28 -17.74
C ASP A 362 -33.41 8.20 -18.06
N ALA A 363 -32.58 8.57 -17.08
CA ALA A 363 -31.31 9.23 -17.33
C ALA A 363 -30.30 8.33 -18.06
N ASP A 364 -30.21 7.06 -17.66
CA ASP A 364 -29.36 6.05 -18.30
C ASP A 364 -29.85 5.72 -19.71
N LEU A 365 -31.17 5.56 -19.85
CA LEU A 365 -31.82 5.32 -21.14
C LEU A 365 -31.58 6.48 -22.11
N LEU A 366 -31.66 7.73 -21.64
CA LEU A 366 -31.34 8.91 -22.43
C LEU A 366 -29.84 8.98 -22.79
N THR A 367 -28.96 8.54 -21.90
CA THR A 367 -27.51 8.49 -22.17
C THR A 367 -27.19 7.55 -23.33
N VAL A 368 -27.76 6.35 -23.34
CA VAL A 368 -27.64 5.40 -24.47
C VAL A 368 -28.29 5.98 -25.74
N LEU A 369 -29.48 6.57 -25.65
CA LEU A 369 -30.17 7.17 -26.81
C LEU A 369 -29.42 8.35 -27.43
N PHE A 370 -28.72 9.18 -26.66
CA PHE A 370 -27.87 10.25 -27.20
C PHE A 370 -26.57 9.74 -27.84
N ALA A 371 -26.15 8.51 -27.51
CA ALA A 371 -25.00 7.85 -28.10
C ALA A 371 -25.34 6.86 -29.24
N PHE A 372 -26.62 6.65 -29.52
CA PHE A 372 -27.10 5.62 -30.45
C PHE A 372 -26.50 5.75 -31.85
N GLY A 373 -26.03 4.63 -32.41
CA GLY A 373 -25.33 4.56 -33.69
C GLY A 373 -23.86 5.01 -33.67
N ARG A 374 -23.29 5.34 -32.50
CA ARG A 374 -21.83 5.52 -32.36
C ARG A 374 -21.14 4.16 -32.39
N THR A 375 -19.90 4.16 -32.87
CA THR A 375 -19.03 2.97 -32.90
C THR A 375 -17.62 3.33 -32.43
N GLY A 376 -16.91 2.36 -31.86
CA GLY A 376 -15.54 2.52 -31.39
C GLY A 376 -15.25 1.78 -30.09
N SER A 377 -14.02 1.90 -29.60
CA SER A 377 -13.60 1.34 -28.31
C SER A 377 -13.88 2.30 -27.16
N ALA A 378 -14.24 1.74 -25.99
CA ALA A 378 -14.37 2.47 -24.72
C ALA A 378 -15.45 3.57 -24.72
N LEU A 379 -16.55 3.33 -25.43
CA LEU A 379 -17.82 4.00 -25.15
C LEU A 379 -18.35 3.48 -23.80
N LEU A 380 -18.93 4.36 -22.99
CA LEU A 380 -19.59 3.95 -21.74
C LEU A 380 -20.97 3.37 -22.04
N GLU A 381 -21.57 3.83 -23.13
CA GLU A 381 -22.90 3.53 -23.64
C GLU A 381 -22.95 2.21 -24.43
N ASP A 382 -21.79 1.66 -24.81
CA ASP A 382 -21.58 0.27 -25.28
C ASP A 382 -21.59 -0.65 -24.05
N LEU A 383 -22.79 -1.01 -23.62
CA LEU A 383 -23.05 -1.80 -22.41
C LEU A 383 -22.76 -3.28 -22.63
N ASN A 384 -22.97 -3.77 -23.85
CA ASN A 384 -22.75 -5.16 -24.22
C ASN A 384 -21.27 -5.45 -24.58
N GLY A 385 -20.53 -4.47 -25.12
CA GLY A 385 -19.09 -4.55 -25.35
C GLY A 385 -18.64 -5.03 -26.72
N ASP A 386 -19.47 -4.89 -27.75
CA ASP A 386 -19.14 -5.27 -29.13
C ASP A 386 -18.53 -4.13 -29.97
N GLY A 387 -18.56 -2.90 -29.46
CA GLY A 387 -18.01 -1.71 -30.12
C GLY A 387 -19.01 -0.90 -30.94
N GLN A 388 -20.31 -1.20 -30.85
CA GLN A 388 -21.42 -0.37 -31.32
C GLN A 388 -22.28 0.07 -30.13
N VAL A 389 -23.10 1.12 -30.32
CA VAL A 389 -24.17 1.50 -29.38
C VAL A 389 -25.50 1.39 -30.12
N ASP A 390 -26.30 0.38 -29.81
CA ASP A 390 -27.58 0.15 -30.51
C ASP A 390 -28.72 -0.38 -29.62
N ASP A 391 -29.71 -1.06 -30.22
CA ASP A 391 -30.86 -1.57 -29.49
C ASP A 391 -30.52 -2.73 -28.54
N ALA A 392 -29.37 -3.40 -28.70
CA ALA A 392 -28.86 -4.34 -27.72
C ALA A 392 -28.52 -3.67 -26.38
N ASP A 393 -27.90 -2.49 -26.41
CA ASP A 393 -27.54 -1.73 -25.20
C ASP A 393 -28.77 -1.05 -24.58
N LEU A 394 -29.66 -0.51 -25.43
CA LEU A 394 -30.97 -0.01 -24.99
C LEU A 394 -31.75 -1.09 -24.22
N LEU A 395 -31.74 -2.33 -24.72
CA LEU A 395 -32.38 -3.47 -24.06
C LEU A 395 -31.70 -3.86 -22.74
N ILE A 396 -30.39 -3.66 -22.58
CA ILE A 396 -29.70 -3.89 -21.29
C ILE A 396 -30.26 -2.93 -20.22
N VAL A 397 -30.39 -1.64 -20.53
CA VAL A 397 -31.02 -0.66 -19.62
C VAL A 397 -32.47 -1.06 -19.35
N LEU A 398 -33.27 -1.34 -20.39
CA LEU A 398 -34.70 -1.63 -20.24
C LEU A 398 -35.01 -2.93 -19.46
N PHE A 399 -34.16 -3.97 -19.55
CA PHE A 399 -34.33 -5.19 -18.75
C PHE A 399 -33.92 -5.04 -17.27
N ASN A 400 -33.15 -4.00 -16.96
CA ASN A 400 -32.68 -3.70 -15.60
C ASN A 400 -33.29 -2.41 -15.01
N PHE A 401 -34.22 -1.77 -15.73
CA PHE A 401 -34.87 -0.51 -15.37
C PHE A 401 -35.57 -0.56 -14.00
N GLY A 402 -35.40 0.49 -13.21
CA GLY A 402 -35.94 0.60 -11.85
C GLY A 402 -35.19 -0.22 -10.80
N ARG A 403 -34.02 -0.79 -11.12
CA ARG A 403 -33.11 -1.37 -10.11
C ARG A 403 -32.24 -0.28 -9.49
N GLU A 404 -32.01 -0.43 -8.19
CA GLU A 404 -31.00 0.34 -7.45
C GLU A 404 -29.86 -0.60 -7.03
N GLY A 405 -28.64 -0.09 -6.98
CA GLY A 405 -27.48 -0.83 -6.47
C GLY A 405 -27.39 -0.73 -4.96
N GLU A 406 -26.66 -1.64 -4.32
CA GLU A 406 -26.66 -1.76 -2.87
C GLU A 406 -26.02 -0.55 -2.17
N SER A 407 -26.69 -0.09 -1.11
CA SER A 407 -26.22 0.89 -0.13
C SER A 407 -25.43 0.20 0.98
#